data_AF-A0A7C9N3N9-F1
#
_entry.id   AF-A0A7C9N3N9-F1
#
_cell.length_a   1.000
_cell.length_b   1.000
_cell.length_c   1.000
_cell.angle_alpha   90.00
_cell.angle_beta   90.00
_cell.angle_gamma   90.00
#
_symmetry.space_group_name_H-M   'P 1'
#
loop_
_entity.id
_entity.type
_entity.pdbx_description
1 polymer ?
#
loop_
_entity_poly.entity_id
_entity_poly.type
_entity_poly.pdbx_seq_one_letter_code
_entity_poly.pdbx_strand_id
1 'polypeptide(L)' 'MFTEKFKEVIGKEGVVSIVTCADGEAHVVNTWNSYLVTPDEKTLLIPAWKMRQTEGKVAQNNKVLLTLGSKEVEGC' A
#
# COMPACT_ATOMS: atom_id res chain seq x y z
N MET A 1 4.98 14.06 1.61
CA MET A 1 6.24 13.75 0.93
C MET A 1 6.77 12.46 1.53
N PHE A 2 7.14 11.47 0.71
CA PHE A 2 7.73 10.23 1.20
C PHE A 2 9.10 10.50 1.81
N THR A 3 9.36 9.92 2.97
CA THR A 3 10.64 10.07 3.67
C THR A 3 11.71 9.20 3.01
N GLU A 4 12.99 9.54 3.22
CA GLU A 4 14.11 8.70 2.77
C GLU A 4 14.02 7.29 3.36
N LYS A 5 13.55 7.17 4.61
CA LYS A 5 13.33 5.88 5.25
C LYS A 5 12.27 5.03 4.55
N PHE A 6 11.16 5.65 4.13
CA PHE A 6 10.14 4.97 3.34
C PHE A 6 10.70 4.50 1.99
N LYS A 7 11.48 5.34 1.31
CA LYS A 7 12.14 4.99 0.03
C LYS A 7 13.09 3.81 0.21
N GLU A 8 13.84 3.77 1.32
CA GLU A 8 14.71 2.63 1.69
C GLU A 8 13.89 1.34 1.86
N VAL A 9 12.76 1.40 2.58
CA VAL A 9 11.88 0.25 2.83
C VAL A 9 11.29 -0.31 1.55
N ILE A 10 10.72 0.53 0.66
CA ILE A 10 10.13 0.05 -0.60
C ILE A 10 11.18 -0.48 -1.59
N GLY A 11 12.46 -0.13 -1.39
CA GLY A 11 13.58 -0.67 -2.16
C GLY A 11 13.97 -2.10 -1.75
N LYS A 12 13.38 -2.64 -0.68
CA LYS A 12 13.59 -4.00 -0.18
C LYS A 12 12.34 -4.83 -0.33
N GLU A 13 12.47 -6.12 -0.62
CA GLU A 13 11.30 -6.96 -0.81
C GLU A 13 10.52 -7.13 0.49
N GLY A 14 9.19 -7.11 0.41
CA GLY A 14 8.31 -7.09 1.56
C GLY A 14 6.84 -7.08 1.16
N VAL A 15 5.99 -7.55 2.06
CA VAL A 15 4.53 -7.53 1.86
C VAL A 15 4.00 -6.15 2.20
N VAL A 16 3.18 -5.62 1.29
CA VAL A 16 2.37 -4.42 1.53
C VAL A 16 0.94 -4.89 1.81
N SER A 17 0.36 -4.45 2.92
CA SER A 17 -1.07 -4.63 3.20
C SER A 17 -1.83 -3.36 2.86
N ILE A 18 -2.95 -3.51 2.18
CA ILE A 18 -3.85 -2.42 1.77
C ILE A 18 -5.19 -2.67 2.46
N VAL A 19 -5.59 -1.73 3.30
CA VAL A 19 -6.83 -1.80 4.07
C VAL A 19 -7.81 -0.78 3.51
N THR A 20 -9.01 -1.27 3.18
CA THR A 20 -10.17 -0.46 2.79
C THR A 20 -11.29 -0.67 3.80
N CYS A 21 -12.09 0.35 4.07
CA CYS A 21 -13.21 0.24 5.00
C CYS A 21 -14.41 1.03 4.48
N ALA A 22 -15.51 0.31 4.24
CA ALA A 22 -16.81 0.85 3.89
C ALA A 22 -17.87 -0.10 4.43
N ASP A 23 -19.10 0.39 4.61
CA ASP A 23 -20.24 -0.40 5.11
C ASP A 23 -20.01 -1.04 6.49
N GLY A 24 -19.17 -0.41 7.33
CA GLY A 24 -18.86 -0.90 8.68
C GLY A 24 -17.91 -2.10 8.71
N GLU A 25 -17.32 -2.50 7.58
CA GLU A 25 -16.43 -3.67 7.50
C GLU A 25 -15.10 -3.34 6.79
N ALA A 26 -14.00 -3.72 7.43
CA ALA A 26 -12.67 -3.64 6.85
C ALA A 26 -12.39 -4.81 5.89
N HIS A 27 -11.70 -4.52 4.80
CA HIS A 27 -11.20 -5.51 3.85
C HIS A 27 -9.72 -5.29 3.60
N VAL A 28 -8.96 -6.38 3.60
CA VAL A 28 -7.50 -6.36 3.48
C VAL A 28 -7.08 -7.19 2.28
N VAL A 29 -6.21 -6.60 1.45
CA VAL A 29 -5.52 -7.29 0.35
C VAL A 29 -4.02 -6.97 0.43
N ASN A 30 -3.23 -7.69 -0.35
CA ASN A 30 -1.78 -7.54 -0.34
C ASN A 30 -1.20 -7.32 -1.74
N THR A 31 -0.03 -6.70 -1.76
CA THR A 31 0.90 -6.62 -2.89
C THR A 31 2.33 -6.69 -2.35
N TRP A 32 3.33 -6.46 -3.21
CA TRP A 32 4.75 -6.48 -2.88
C TRP A 32 5.36 -5.09 -2.97
N ASN A 33 6.39 -4.82 -2.16
CA ASN A 33 7.17 -3.59 -2.24
C ASN A 33 7.74 -3.40 -3.65
N SER A 34 8.24 -4.48 -4.26
CA SER A 34 8.80 -4.47 -5.62
C SER A 34 7.78 -4.14 -6.73
N TYR A 35 6.48 -4.14 -6.42
CA TYR A 35 5.41 -3.81 -7.37
C TYR A 35 4.97 -2.35 -7.27
N LEU A 36 5.44 -1.62 -6.26
CA LEU A 36 5.09 -0.22 -6.05
C LEU A 36 5.81 0.66 -7.07
N VAL A 37 5.09 1.61 -7.68
CA VAL A 37 5.67 2.63 -8.55
C VAL A 37 5.42 4.01 -7.96
N THR A 38 6.48 4.79 -7.77
CA THR A 38 6.41 6.16 -7.25
C THR A 38 6.69 7.16 -8.38
N PRO A 39 5.67 7.65 -9.11
CA PRO A 39 5.87 8.63 -10.19
C PRO A 39 6.36 9.99 -9.67
N ASP A 40 6.12 10.28 -8.40
CA ASP A 40 6.55 11.48 -7.70
C ASP A 40 6.73 11.19 -6.19
N GLU A 41 7.00 12.21 -5.38
CA GLU A 41 7.30 12.07 -3.94
C GLU A 41 6.05 12.01 -3.05
N LYS A 42 4.86 11.83 -3.61
CA LYS A 42 3.59 11.79 -2.85
C LYS A 42 2.61 10.73 -3.35
N THR A 43 2.83 10.18 -4.54
CA THR A 43 1.92 9.27 -5.21
C THR A 43 2.51 7.86 -5.26
N LEU A 44 1.68 6.87 -4.92
CA LEU A 44 2.00 5.45 -5.03
C LEU A 44 1.04 4.80 -6.01
N LEU A 45 1.57 4.22 -7.08
CA LEU A 45 0.80 3.42 -8.03
C LEU A 45 0.98 1.95 -7.66
N ILE A 46 -0.14 1.23 -7.59
CA ILE A 46 -0.20 -0.18 -7.22
C ILE A 46 -0.88 -0.94 -8.36
N PRO A 47 -0.23 -1.94 -8.98
CA PRO A 47 -0.87 -2.75 -10.00
C PRO A 47 -2.04 -3.53 -9.38
N ALA A 48 -3.23 -3.38 -9.97
CA ALA A 48 -4.45 -4.01 -9.50
C ALA A 48 -5.06 -4.90 -10.60
N TRP A 49 -5.33 -6.17 -10.26
CA TRP A 49 -6.02 -7.09 -11.16
C TRP A 49 -7.35 -7.58 -10.56
N LYS A 50 -7.28 -8.24 -9.40
CA LYS A 50 -8.44 -8.89 -8.75
C LYS A 50 -8.96 -8.15 -7.52
N MET A 51 -8.56 -6.89 -7.33
CA MET A 51 -8.93 -6.05 -6.18
C MET A 51 -10.38 -5.50 -6.29
N ARG A 52 -11.34 -6.32 -6.74
CA ARG A 52 -12.73 -5.89 -7.01
C ARG A 52 -13.49 -5.43 -5.76
N GLN A 53 -13.27 -6.11 -4.62
CA GLN A 53 -13.88 -5.71 -3.36
C GLN A 53 -13.26 -4.41 -2.83
N THR A 54 -11.93 -4.28 -2.92
CA THR A 54 -11.19 -3.04 -2.64
C THR A 54 -11.73 -1.89 -3.50
N GLU A 55 -11.88 -2.09 -4.81
CA GLU A 55 -12.43 -1.10 -5.75
C GLU A 55 -13.85 -0.66 -5.34
N GLY A 56 -14.74 -1.61 -5.04
CA GLY A 56 -16.09 -1.33 -4.57
C GLY A 56 -16.13 -0.54 -3.26
N LYS A 57 -15.26 -0.86 -2.29
CA LYS A 57 -15.17 -0.12 -1.02
C LYS A 57 -14.55 1.27 -1.20
N VAL A 58 -13.54 1.42 -2.06
CA VAL A 58 -12.89 2.71 -2.37
C VAL A 58 -13.85 3.68 -3.07
N ALA A 59 -14.75 3.16 -3.92
CA ALA A 59 -15.79 3.98 -4.56
C ALA A 59 -16.74 4.64 -3.54
N GLN A 60 -16.94 4.03 -2.37
CA GLN A 60 -17.76 4.55 -1.28
C GLN A 60 -16.97 5.39 -0.27
N ASN A 61 -15.73 4.96 0.03
CA ASN A 61 -14.81 5.65 0.91
C ASN A 61 -13.39 5.56 0.35
N ASN A 62 -12.90 6.67 -0.20
CA ASN A 62 -11.60 6.74 -0.87
C ASN A 62 -10.39 6.77 0.08
N LYS A 63 -10.60 6.65 1.40
CA LYS A 63 -9.52 6.55 2.38
C LYS A 63 -9.03 5.11 2.49
N VAL A 64 -7.72 4.94 2.35
CA VAL A 64 -7.03 3.66 2.48
C VAL A 64 -5.94 3.76 3.53
N LEU A 65 -5.63 2.65 4.19
CA LEU A 65 -4.45 2.52 5.05
C LEU A 65 -3.51 1.50 4.47
N LEU A 66 -2.21 1.80 4.50
CA LEU A 66 -1.18 0.89 4.06
C LEU A 66 -0.23 0.59 5.21
N THR A 67 0.19 -0.67 5.31
CA THR A 67 1.32 -1.07 6.14
C THR A 67 2.30 -1.85 5.30
N LEU A 68 3.58 -1.55 5.46
CA LEU A 68 4.69 -2.23 4.82
C LEU A 68 5.93 -2.06 5.68
N GLY A 69 6.88 -2.96 5.51
CA GLY A 69 8.15 -2.90 6.21
C GLY A 69 9.18 -3.81 5.58
N SER A 70 10.42 -3.68 6.05
CA SER A 70 11.49 -4.60 5.68
C SER A 70 12.45 -4.79 6.84
N LYS A 71 12.75 -6.05 7.17
CA LYS A 71 13.75 -6.41 8.18
C LYS A 71 15.18 -5.99 7.80
N GLU A 72 15.41 -5.64 6.54
CA GLU A 72 16.71 -5.17 6.05
C GLU A 72 16.94 -3.69 6.36
N VAL A 73 15.91 -2.98 6.82
CA VAL A 73 15.97 -1.56 7.14
C VAL A 73 15.86 -1.39 8.66
N GLU A 74 16.94 -0.93 9.28
CA GLU A 74 16.97 -0.72 10.73
C GLU A 74 15.92 0.32 11.17
N GLY A 75 15.17 0.00 12.23
CA GLY A 75 14.12 0.87 12.76
C GLY A 75 12.83 0.88 11.93
N CYS A 76 12.65 -0.10 11.04
CA CYS A 76 11.41 -0.36 10.32
C CYS A 76 10.48 -1.32 11.08
#